data_AF-A0A382P7T9-F1
#
_entry.id   AF-A0A382P7T9-F1
#
_cell.length_a   1.000
_cell.length_b   1.000
_cell.length_c   1.000
_cell.angle_alpha   90.00
_cell.angle_beta   90.00
_cell.angle_gamma   90.00
#
_symmetry.space_group_name_H-M   'P 1'
#
loop_
_entity.id
_entity.type
_entity.pdbx_description
1 polymer ?
#
loop_
_entity_poly.entity_id
_entity_poly.type
_entity_poly.pdbx_seq_one_letter_code
_entity_poly.pdbx_strand_id
1 'polypeptide(L)'
;GGIEISEIDSIISWELDRYIYVIVDEPISGTWSIITNGSKGIFVILSDSYNPLTLSTIGPKVFPVSERITLEVGAYFKGELFNIPEAELQIRMKDPNGIETIQIMNDAGIKGDVKENDGIYTVELPAIEKQTLLETTYTLQWKNVSTPIEFNDHVKIEHFPEIVVTEIKNYIGKPGEEKLVGNFETKISTYPYPISIEELEISVEEDAKKFHYRIEPAGIIDTNKAYKFRVFIKPLIQLDQNISLSVSYNSKIFDQQYKSQPSKIETGVNSNQLYILGLRYYYWIPIIIIIISLIFAVINYLRKERIYGYLTDVDGNIIVDFSNIKRNIINKLIFPKRVEFNVLNSLPYNGGYFEFSN
;
A
#
# COMPACT_ATOMS: atom_id res chain seq x y z
N GLY A 1 50.75 57.90 -23.27
CA GLY A 1 50.33 57.10 -24.43
C GLY A 1 49.21 56.24 -23.95
N GLY A 2 48.00 56.56 -24.38
CA GLY A 2 46.77 55.94 -23.90
C GLY A 2 46.71 54.46 -24.26
N ILE A 3 45.99 53.72 -23.42
CA ILE A 3 45.64 52.32 -23.68
C ILE A 3 44.56 52.35 -24.76
N GLU A 4 44.84 51.71 -25.90
CA GLU A 4 43.86 51.55 -26.98
C GLU A 4 42.95 50.38 -26.59
N ILE A 5 41.80 50.71 -26.01
CA ILE A 5 40.71 49.77 -25.79
C ILE A 5 40.01 49.63 -27.13
N SER A 6 40.30 48.55 -27.87
CA SER A 6 39.63 48.26 -29.12
C SER A 6 38.14 48.02 -28.86
N GLU A 7 37.30 48.76 -29.58
CA GLU A 7 35.84 48.87 -29.49
C GLU A 7 35.13 47.57 -29.09
N ILE A 8 34.66 47.55 -27.85
CA ILE A 8 33.45 46.84 -27.48
C ILE A 8 32.49 47.98 -27.11
N ASP A 9 31.35 48.06 -27.79
CA ASP A 9 30.38 49.19 -27.77
C ASP A 9 29.79 49.53 -26.37
N SER A 10 30.24 48.84 -25.33
CA SER A 10 29.68 48.83 -23.98
C SER A 10 30.71 49.13 -22.87
N ILE A 11 31.88 49.69 -23.20
CA ILE A 11 32.91 50.06 -22.21
C ILE A 11 32.77 51.53 -21.79
N ILE A 12 32.52 51.75 -20.50
CA ILE A 12 32.55 53.08 -19.87
C ILE A 12 33.81 53.16 -19.03
N SER A 13 34.66 54.15 -19.30
CA SER A 13 35.87 54.38 -18.52
C SER A 13 36.00 55.83 -18.07
N TRP A 14 36.63 56.03 -16.92
CA TRP A 14 37.04 57.35 -16.48
C TRP A 14 38.37 57.26 -15.72
N GLU A 15 39.17 58.30 -15.90
CA GLU A 15 40.49 58.41 -15.33
C GLU A 15 40.49 59.47 -14.21
N LEU A 16 41.07 59.11 -13.08
CA LEU A 16 41.51 60.02 -12.03
C LEU A 16 43.04 59.92 -11.94
N ASP A 17 43.70 60.89 -11.30
CA ASP A 17 45.18 61.00 -11.25
C ASP A 17 45.95 59.70 -10.93
N ARG A 18 45.35 58.76 -10.18
CA ARG A 18 45.96 57.49 -9.80
C ARG A 18 45.07 56.26 -10.02
N TYR A 19 43.86 56.43 -10.55
CA TYR A 19 42.87 55.36 -10.66
C TYR A 19 42.24 55.39 -12.04
N ILE A 20 42.16 54.23 -12.68
CA ILE A 20 41.39 54.04 -13.90
C ILE A 20 40.23 53.15 -13.53
N TYR A 21 39.02 53.67 -13.72
CA TYR A 21 37.80 52.88 -13.58
C TYR A 21 37.36 52.44 -14.95
N VAL A 22 37.05 51.15 -15.07
CA VAL A 22 36.54 50.54 -16.28
C VAL A 22 35.31 49.73 -15.90
N ILE A 23 34.16 50.10 -16.46
CA ILE A 23 32.95 49.29 -16.46
C ILE A 23 32.82 48.71 -17.86
N VAL A 24 32.73 47.39 -17.94
CA VAL A 24 32.37 46.70 -19.17
C VAL A 24 30.94 46.22 -18.99
N ASP A 25 30.00 46.84 -19.70
CA ASP A 25 28.62 46.39 -19.74
C ASP A 25 28.49 45.23 -20.73
N GLU A 26 27.67 44.24 -20.40
CA GLU A 26 27.50 43.00 -21.18
C GLU A 26 28.82 42.41 -21.76
N PRO A 27 29.85 42.16 -20.91
CA PRO A 27 31.15 41.70 -21.38
C PRO A 27 31.01 40.35 -22.09
N ILE A 28 31.69 40.20 -23.23
CA ILE A 28 31.85 38.89 -23.86
C ILE A 28 32.62 37.98 -22.89
N SER A 29 32.06 36.79 -22.64
CA SER A 29 32.70 35.81 -21.77
C SER A 29 34.05 35.35 -22.33
N GLY A 30 35.09 35.32 -21.49
CA GLY A 30 36.41 34.85 -21.89
C GLY A 30 37.52 35.33 -20.96
N THR A 31 38.77 35.12 -21.38
CA THR A 31 39.95 35.61 -20.66
C THR A 31 40.32 37.00 -21.14
N TRP A 32 40.20 37.99 -20.26
CA TRP A 32 40.57 39.37 -20.54
C TRP A 32 42.00 39.63 -20.06
N SER A 33 42.87 40.07 -20.97
CA SER A 33 44.25 40.41 -20.64
C SER A 33 44.41 41.93 -20.58
N ILE A 34 44.84 42.45 -19.43
CA ILE A 34 45.17 43.86 -19.27
C ILE A 34 46.67 44.03 -19.48
N ILE A 35 47.05 44.76 -20.52
CA ILE A 35 48.45 45.01 -20.88
C ILE A 35 48.78 46.48 -20.55
N THR A 36 49.81 46.69 -19.75
CA THR A 36 50.26 48.05 -19.34
C THR A 36 51.65 48.34 -19.90
N ASN A 37 51.83 49.52 -20.52
CA ASN A 37 53.11 49.93 -21.13
C ASN A 37 53.95 50.89 -20.26
N GLY A 38 53.85 50.79 -18.93
CA GLY A 38 54.57 51.65 -17.98
C GLY A 38 56.00 51.17 -17.68
N SER A 39 56.95 52.10 -17.55
CA SER A 39 58.37 51.77 -17.29
C SER A 39 58.75 51.68 -15.80
N LYS A 40 57.93 52.21 -14.87
CA LYS A 40 58.09 52.13 -13.41
C LYS A 40 56.73 52.26 -12.70
N GLY A 41 56.50 51.45 -11.65
CA GLY A 41 55.31 51.54 -10.79
C GLY A 41 54.77 50.18 -10.34
N ILE A 42 53.87 50.16 -9.36
CA ILE A 42 53.06 49.00 -8.98
C ILE A 42 51.65 49.24 -9.54
N PHE A 43 51.12 48.26 -10.27
CA PHE A 43 49.74 48.28 -10.75
C PHE A 43 48.95 47.24 -9.96
N VAL A 44 47.79 47.66 -9.43
CA VAL A 44 46.86 46.79 -8.71
C VAL A 44 45.55 46.80 -9.47
N ILE A 45 45.09 45.62 -9.87
CA ILE A 45 43.79 45.43 -10.51
C ILE A 45 42.83 44.95 -9.43
N LEU A 46 41.73 45.67 -9.27
CA LEU A 46 40.58 45.23 -8.50
C LEU A 46 39.45 45.04 -9.51
N SER A 47 38.86 43.84 -9.51
CA SER A 47 37.76 43.49 -10.39
C SER A 47 36.60 42.98 -9.56
N ASP A 48 35.40 43.41 -9.92
CA ASP A 48 34.14 42.82 -9.47
C ASP A 48 33.32 42.51 -10.72
N SER A 49 32.55 41.42 -10.67
CA SER A 49 31.76 40.95 -11.81
C SER A 49 30.41 40.47 -11.33
N TYR A 50 29.36 40.90 -12.03
CA TYR A 50 28.01 40.46 -11.77
C TYR A 50 27.51 39.61 -12.94
N ASN A 51 27.01 38.42 -12.64
CA ASN A 51 26.31 37.59 -13.61
C ASN A 51 24.82 37.53 -13.25
N PRO A 52 23.91 37.99 -14.14
CA PRO A 52 22.46 37.89 -13.89
C PRO A 52 21.93 36.45 -13.93
N LEU A 53 22.71 35.49 -14.42
CA LEU A 53 22.38 34.08 -14.43
C LEU A 53 22.81 33.41 -13.12
N THR A 54 21.87 32.74 -12.48
CA THR A 54 22.06 32.00 -11.23
C THR A 54 21.40 30.64 -11.29
N LEU A 55 21.88 29.70 -10.48
CA LEU A 55 21.28 28.38 -10.30
C LEU A 55 20.73 28.28 -8.87
N SER A 56 19.63 27.56 -8.70
CA SER A 56 19.09 27.24 -7.39
C SER A 56 18.39 25.89 -7.39
N THR A 57 18.53 25.13 -6.29
CA THR A 57 17.82 23.87 -6.11
C THR A 57 16.33 24.11 -5.85
N ILE A 58 15.51 23.26 -6.46
CA ILE A 58 14.06 23.28 -6.30
C ILE A 58 13.65 22.00 -5.58
N GLY A 59 12.62 22.12 -4.73
CA GLY A 59 12.03 20.97 -4.05
C GLY A 59 12.81 20.53 -2.81
N PRO A 60 12.69 19.25 -2.44
CA PRO A 60 13.20 18.76 -1.17
C PRO A 60 14.72 18.59 -1.15
N LYS A 61 15.30 18.75 0.04
CA LYS A 61 16.74 18.55 0.30
C LYS A 61 17.05 17.33 1.14
N VAL A 62 16.01 16.66 1.65
CA VAL A 62 16.14 15.46 2.48
C VAL A 62 15.38 14.33 1.81
N PHE A 63 16.04 13.21 1.55
CA PHE A 63 15.47 12.08 0.84
C PHE A 63 15.53 10.79 1.65
N PRO A 64 14.58 9.88 1.44
CA PRO A 64 14.57 8.58 2.11
C PRO A 64 15.72 7.67 1.68
N VAL A 65 16.27 6.94 2.64
CA VAL A 65 17.18 5.81 2.40
C VAL A 65 16.48 4.75 1.54
N SER A 66 17.23 4.13 0.62
CA SER A 66 16.79 3.03 -0.25
C SER A 66 15.64 3.37 -1.21
N GLU A 67 15.34 4.65 -1.42
CA GLU A 67 14.40 5.13 -2.43
C GLU A 67 15.12 5.93 -3.52
N ARG A 68 14.54 5.99 -4.74
CA ARG A 68 15.09 6.82 -5.83
C ARG A 68 14.97 8.30 -5.47
N ILE A 69 15.93 9.09 -5.93
CA ILE A 69 16.01 10.52 -5.62
C ILE A 69 15.86 11.29 -6.92
N THR A 70 14.97 12.27 -6.92
CA THR A 70 14.85 13.24 -8.02
C THR A 70 15.39 14.57 -7.53
N LEU A 71 16.39 15.11 -8.23
CA LEU A 71 16.95 16.43 -7.95
C LEU A 71 16.57 17.38 -9.08
N GLU A 72 16.12 18.56 -8.70
CA GLU A 72 15.69 19.62 -9.62
C GLU A 72 16.50 20.88 -9.35
N VAL A 73 16.96 21.53 -10.42
CA VAL A 73 17.66 22.81 -10.37
C VAL A 73 17.08 23.76 -11.40
N GLY A 74 16.66 24.94 -10.93
CA GLY A 74 16.24 26.03 -11.79
C GLY A 74 17.42 26.89 -12.23
N ALA A 75 17.45 27.23 -13.52
CA ALA A 75 18.29 28.29 -14.06
C ALA A 75 17.48 29.60 -14.11
N TYR A 76 18.03 30.64 -13.47
CA TYR A 76 17.36 31.94 -13.32
C TYR A 76 18.17 33.04 -13.97
N PHE A 77 17.60 33.71 -14.97
CA PHE A 77 18.19 34.91 -15.57
C PHE A 77 17.43 36.14 -15.07
N LYS A 78 18.14 37.06 -14.40
CA LYS A 78 17.53 38.25 -13.77
C LYS A 78 16.38 37.92 -12.80
N GLY A 79 16.47 36.75 -12.16
CA GLY A 79 15.49 36.28 -11.17
C GLY A 79 14.28 35.53 -11.75
N GLU A 80 14.17 35.39 -13.07
CA GLU A 80 13.11 34.63 -13.72
C GLU A 80 13.65 33.30 -14.26
N LEU A 81 12.84 32.23 -14.17
CA LEU A 81 13.17 30.93 -14.77
C LEU A 81 13.40 31.12 -16.27
N PHE A 82 14.52 30.59 -16.75
CA PHE A 82 14.94 30.78 -18.13
C PHE A 82 15.62 29.53 -18.64
N ASN A 83 15.14 29.02 -19.77
CA ASN A 83 15.81 27.91 -20.46
C ASN A 83 17.12 28.40 -21.08
N ILE A 84 18.22 27.75 -20.73
CA ILE A 84 19.55 28.13 -21.20
C ILE A 84 19.91 27.29 -22.45
N PRO A 85 19.91 27.89 -23.65
CA PRO A 85 20.21 27.16 -24.88
C PRO A 85 21.68 26.75 -24.93
N GLU A 86 21.93 25.57 -25.51
CA GLU A 86 23.27 25.06 -25.82
C GLU A 86 24.23 24.93 -24.62
N ALA A 87 23.68 24.91 -23.40
CA ALA A 87 24.41 24.61 -22.17
C ALA A 87 24.10 23.19 -21.70
N GLU A 88 25.09 22.58 -21.03
CA GLU A 88 24.92 21.32 -20.31
C GLU A 88 24.97 21.62 -18.80
N LEU A 89 23.97 21.15 -18.07
CA LEU A 89 23.99 21.18 -16.60
C LEU A 89 24.45 19.82 -16.08
N GLN A 90 25.50 19.84 -15.27
CA GLN A 90 26.00 18.67 -14.56
C GLN A 90 25.85 18.86 -13.05
N ILE A 91 25.59 17.76 -12.35
CA ILE A 91 25.72 17.70 -10.89
C ILE A 91 26.89 16.79 -10.55
N ARG A 92 27.80 17.31 -9.72
CA ARG A 92 28.80 16.54 -9.00
C ARG A 92 28.31 16.33 -7.58
N MET A 93 28.28 15.08 -7.14
CA MET A 93 27.96 14.72 -5.76
C MET A 93 29.17 14.09 -5.12
N LYS A 94 29.52 14.53 -3.92
CA LYS A 94 30.63 14.00 -3.14
C LYS A 94 30.10 13.42 -1.83
N ASP A 95 30.44 12.16 -1.60
CA ASP A 95 30.11 11.50 -0.33
C ASP A 95 31.12 11.89 0.79
N PRO A 96 30.81 11.59 2.06
CA PRO A 96 31.72 11.87 3.18
C PRO A 96 33.06 11.11 3.11
N ASN A 97 33.16 10.06 2.30
CA ASN A 97 34.39 9.32 2.08
C ASN A 97 35.26 9.93 0.95
N GLY A 98 34.76 10.97 0.28
CA GLY A 98 35.42 11.65 -0.84
C GLY A 98 35.19 11.00 -2.20
N ILE A 99 34.27 10.03 -2.32
CA ILE A 99 33.86 9.46 -3.60
C ILE A 99 32.97 10.46 -4.33
N GLU A 100 33.36 10.79 -5.56
CA GLU A 100 32.62 11.72 -6.42
C GLU A 100 31.88 10.98 -7.53
N THR A 101 30.64 11.39 -7.78
CA THR A 101 29.81 10.93 -8.91
C THR A 101 29.33 12.14 -9.68
N ILE A 102 29.42 12.09 -11.01
CA ILE A 102 28.95 13.15 -11.90
C ILE A 102 27.78 12.62 -12.72
N GLN A 103 26.71 13.40 -12.83
CA GLN A 103 25.55 13.09 -13.67
C GLN A 103 25.16 14.33 -14.48
N ILE A 104 24.62 14.09 -15.68
CA ILE A 104 24.06 15.15 -16.53
C ILE A 104 22.58 15.30 -16.20
N MET A 105 22.15 16.54 -16.00
CA MET A 105 20.74 16.90 -15.76
C MET A 105 20.08 17.32 -17.08
N ASN A 106 18.78 17.11 -17.20
CA ASN A 106 18.06 17.31 -18.46
C ASN A 106 16.77 18.12 -18.27
N ASP A 107 16.43 18.96 -19.26
CA ASP A 107 15.22 19.79 -19.35
C ASP A 107 14.47 19.42 -20.66
N ALA A 108 14.23 18.13 -20.84
CA ALA A 108 13.73 17.54 -22.09
C ALA A 108 12.35 16.87 -21.94
N GLY A 109 11.67 17.09 -20.82
CA GLY A 109 10.38 16.47 -20.47
C GLY A 109 10.47 14.95 -20.31
N ILE A 110 11.66 14.41 -19.99
CA ILE A 110 11.92 12.97 -19.83
C ILE A 110 12.68 12.68 -18.54
N LYS A 111 12.63 11.41 -18.09
CA LYS A 111 13.40 10.89 -16.93
C LYS A 111 13.24 11.76 -15.65
N GLY A 112 11.99 12.03 -15.29
CA GLY A 112 11.64 12.79 -14.10
C GLY A 112 11.40 14.27 -14.37
N ASP A 113 11.85 14.81 -15.51
CA ASP A 113 11.54 16.19 -15.90
C ASP A 113 10.07 16.33 -16.32
N VAL A 114 9.38 17.30 -15.73
CA VAL A 114 7.92 17.47 -15.86
C VAL A 114 7.56 18.16 -17.18
N LYS A 115 8.37 19.13 -17.61
CA LYS A 115 8.07 19.96 -18.77
C LYS A 115 9.36 20.40 -19.46
N GLU A 116 9.45 20.04 -20.74
CA GLU A 116 10.57 20.41 -21.59
C GLU A 116 10.74 21.94 -21.76
N ASN A 117 12.00 22.37 -21.74
CA ASN A 117 12.48 23.71 -22.02
C ASN A 117 11.89 24.79 -21.09
N ASP A 118 11.67 24.47 -19.82
CA ASP A 118 11.15 25.42 -18.83
C ASP A 118 12.24 26.03 -17.93
N GLY A 119 13.51 25.63 -18.11
CA GLY A 119 14.64 26.09 -17.32
C GLY A 119 14.82 25.32 -16.00
N ILE A 120 14.03 24.26 -15.78
CA ILE A 120 14.21 23.31 -14.67
C ILE A 120 14.90 22.07 -15.20
N TYR A 121 16.11 21.85 -14.72
CA TYR A 121 16.88 20.67 -15.07
C TYR A 121 16.66 19.61 -14.00
N THR A 122 16.42 18.38 -14.45
CA THR A 122 16.09 17.26 -13.57
C THR A 122 17.06 16.09 -13.77
N VAL A 123 17.37 15.39 -12.68
CA VAL A 123 18.06 14.10 -12.72
C VAL A 123 17.46 13.12 -11.70
N GLU A 124 17.24 11.90 -12.16
CA GLU A 124 16.92 10.77 -11.29
C GLU A 124 18.19 10.01 -10.91
N LEU A 125 18.43 9.88 -9.61
CA LEU A 125 19.54 9.15 -9.04
C LEU A 125 19.08 7.78 -8.51
N PRO A 126 19.97 6.77 -8.56
CA PRO A 126 19.69 5.48 -7.93
C PRO A 126 19.55 5.64 -6.41
N ALA A 127 18.91 4.65 -5.80
CA ALA A 127 18.72 4.60 -4.36
C ALA A 127 20.05 4.53 -3.60
N ILE A 128 20.11 5.25 -2.48
CA ILE A 128 21.28 5.27 -1.59
C ILE A 128 20.93 4.50 -0.32
N GLU A 129 21.65 3.39 -0.09
CA GLU A 129 21.33 2.40 0.95
C GLU A 129 21.71 2.83 2.38
N LYS A 130 22.37 3.98 2.54
CA LYS A 130 22.86 4.46 3.84
C LYS A 130 22.54 5.92 4.03
N GLN A 131 22.22 6.26 5.28
CA GLN A 131 22.12 7.64 5.72
C GLN A 131 23.45 8.36 5.49
N THR A 132 23.41 9.54 4.87
CA THR A 132 24.60 10.31 4.50
C THR A 132 24.26 11.77 4.22
N LEU A 133 25.28 12.63 4.20
CA LEU A 133 25.20 14.00 3.71
C LEU A 133 26.06 14.08 2.45
N LEU A 134 25.46 14.45 1.32
CA LEU A 134 26.14 14.64 0.05
C LEU A 134 26.38 16.12 -0.16
N GLU A 135 27.63 16.49 -0.44
CA GLU A 135 27.96 17.81 -0.97
C GLU A 135 27.66 17.80 -2.48
N THR A 136 26.92 18.79 -2.96
CA THR A 136 26.54 18.87 -4.37
C THR A 136 27.08 20.16 -5.00
N THR A 137 27.66 20.03 -6.18
CA THR A 137 28.09 21.14 -7.02
C THR A 137 27.41 21.02 -8.36
N TYR A 138 26.58 22.00 -8.69
CA TYR A 138 25.91 22.12 -9.97
C TYR A 138 26.73 23.02 -10.87
N THR A 139 27.02 22.56 -12.08
CA THR A 139 27.89 23.24 -13.04
C THR A 139 27.15 23.37 -14.36
N LEU A 140 26.79 24.60 -14.75
CA LEU A 140 26.23 24.91 -16.04
C LEU A 140 27.33 25.40 -16.98
N GLN A 141 27.51 24.71 -18.10
CA GLN A 141 28.67 24.90 -18.97
C GLN A 141 28.28 24.85 -20.46
N TRP A 142 28.78 25.81 -21.24
CA TRP A 142 28.69 25.80 -22.70
C TRP A 142 29.96 25.24 -23.33
N LYS A 143 29.85 24.67 -24.53
CA LYS A 143 31.02 24.12 -25.24
C LYS A 143 32.10 25.16 -25.57
N ASN A 144 31.68 26.41 -25.81
CA ASN A 144 32.55 27.48 -26.31
C ASN A 144 32.90 28.54 -25.25
N VAL A 145 32.51 28.32 -24.00
CA VAL A 145 32.76 29.26 -22.90
C VAL A 145 33.71 28.61 -21.89
N SER A 146 34.72 29.32 -21.41
CA SER A 146 35.71 28.76 -20.48
C SER A 146 35.31 28.82 -19.00
N THR A 147 34.29 29.62 -18.66
CA THR A 147 33.89 29.87 -17.27
C THR A 147 32.48 29.32 -17.03
N PRO A 148 32.32 28.28 -16.19
CA PRO A 148 30.99 27.76 -15.85
C PRO A 148 30.25 28.67 -14.88
N ILE A 149 28.94 28.45 -14.75
CA ILE A 149 28.17 28.89 -13.58
C ILE A 149 28.12 27.74 -12.60
N GLU A 150 28.58 27.99 -11.38
CA GLU A 150 28.62 27.00 -10.30
C GLU A 150 27.67 27.38 -9.16
N PHE A 151 26.99 26.38 -8.62
CA PHE A 151 26.19 26.52 -7.40
C PHE A 151 26.46 25.32 -6.50
N ASN A 152 26.83 25.61 -5.25
CA ASN A 152 27.11 24.60 -4.24
C ASN A 152 25.91 24.47 -3.30
N ASP A 153 25.52 23.23 -3.01
CA ASP A 153 24.46 22.90 -2.06
C ASP A 153 24.78 21.58 -1.35
N HIS A 154 23.81 21.07 -0.60
CA HIS A 154 23.88 19.77 0.04
C HIS A 154 22.56 19.04 -0.03
N VAL A 155 22.65 17.72 -0.11
CA VAL A 155 21.49 16.81 -0.07
C VAL A 155 21.69 15.81 1.06
N LYS A 156 20.65 15.60 1.86
CA LYS A 156 20.70 14.71 3.02
C LYS A 156 19.89 13.45 2.73
N ILE A 157 20.48 12.29 2.96
CA ILE A 157 19.80 11.00 2.90
C ILE A 157 19.51 10.56 4.33
N GLU A 158 18.24 10.33 4.67
CA GLU A 158 17.78 10.07 6.03
C GLU A 158 16.79 8.91 6.09
N HIS A 159 16.63 8.32 7.28
CA HIS A 159 15.60 7.31 7.49
C HIS A 159 14.24 7.97 7.67
N PHE A 160 13.25 7.49 6.92
CA PHE A 160 11.85 7.93 7.01
C PHE A 160 11.02 6.87 7.73
N PRO A 161 9.83 7.25 8.25
CA PRO A 161 8.92 6.30 8.86
C PRO A 161 8.42 5.26 7.87
N GLU A 162 8.55 4.01 8.26
CA GLU A 162 7.97 2.88 7.54
C GLU A 162 6.95 2.16 8.42
N ILE A 163 6.01 1.49 7.75
CA ILE A 163 5.05 0.58 8.38
C ILE A 163 5.59 -0.84 8.22
N VAL A 164 5.60 -1.59 9.31
CA VAL A 164 6.01 -3.00 9.32
C VAL A 164 4.89 -3.83 9.93
N VAL A 165 4.35 -4.75 9.14
CA VAL A 165 3.36 -5.71 9.62
C VAL A 165 4.06 -6.76 10.48
N THR A 166 3.63 -6.90 11.74
CA THR A 166 4.27 -7.80 12.71
C THR A 166 3.51 -9.10 12.90
N GLU A 167 2.20 -9.09 12.67
CA GLU A 167 1.37 -10.28 12.80
C GLU A 167 0.20 -10.21 11.81
N ILE A 168 -0.10 -11.34 11.16
CA ILE A 168 -1.30 -11.52 10.34
C ILE A 168 -2.00 -12.79 10.81
N LYS A 169 -3.31 -12.70 11.02
CA LYS A 169 -4.19 -13.78 11.44
C LYS A 169 -5.33 -13.92 10.44
N ASN A 170 -5.62 -15.16 10.07
CA ASN A 170 -6.80 -15.46 9.28
C ASN A 170 -8.07 -15.14 10.07
N TYR A 171 -9.07 -14.62 9.36
CA TYR A 171 -10.37 -14.34 9.94
C TYR A 171 -11.10 -15.67 10.19
N ILE A 172 -11.47 -15.91 11.45
CA ILE A 172 -12.25 -17.06 11.89
C ILE A 172 -13.40 -16.56 12.76
N GLY A 173 -14.60 -16.50 12.19
CA GLY A 173 -15.78 -15.98 12.88
C GLY A 173 -17.03 -16.01 12.01
N LYS A 174 -18.17 -15.62 12.59
CA LYS A 174 -19.41 -15.43 11.85
C LYS A 174 -19.46 -14.05 11.19
N PRO A 175 -20.26 -13.83 10.14
CA PRO A 175 -20.63 -12.48 9.73
C PRO A 175 -21.22 -11.70 10.92
N GLY A 176 -20.85 -10.43 11.03
CA GLY A 176 -21.23 -9.54 12.13
C GLY A 176 -20.32 -9.60 13.36
N GLU A 177 -19.38 -10.55 13.42
CA GLU A 177 -18.40 -10.66 14.50
C GLU A 177 -17.14 -9.87 14.16
N GLU A 178 -16.63 -9.05 15.10
CA GLU A 178 -15.36 -8.35 14.92
C GLU A 178 -14.21 -9.23 15.44
N LYS A 179 -13.13 -9.35 14.65
CA LYS A 179 -11.93 -10.11 15.03
C LYS A 179 -10.66 -9.35 14.72
N LEU A 180 -9.66 -9.56 15.56
CA LEU A 180 -8.28 -9.12 15.31
C LEU A 180 -7.69 -9.96 14.17
N VAL A 181 -7.25 -9.31 13.10
CA VAL A 181 -6.68 -9.95 11.90
C VAL A 181 -5.22 -9.59 11.68
N GLY A 182 -4.68 -8.60 12.38
CA GLY A 182 -3.26 -8.29 12.27
C GLY A 182 -2.80 -7.18 13.19
N ASN A 183 -1.49 -7.06 13.30
CA ASN A 183 -0.81 -5.98 13.99
C ASN A 183 0.26 -5.41 13.06
N PHE A 184 0.47 -4.10 13.14
CA PHE A 184 1.59 -3.44 12.50
C PHE A 184 2.20 -2.40 13.42
N GLU A 185 3.45 -2.08 13.15
CA GLU A 185 4.22 -1.10 13.89
C GLU A 185 4.78 -0.05 12.93
N THR A 186 5.01 1.14 13.45
CA THR A 186 5.61 2.26 12.74
C THR A 186 6.97 2.53 13.35
N LYS A 187 7.99 2.67 12.51
CA LYS A 187 9.37 2.81 12.96
C LYS A 187 10.19 3.66 12.00
N ILE A 188 11.23 4.29 12.52
CA ILE A 188 12.31 4.89 11.72
C ILE A 188 13.53 4.00 11.94
N SER A 189 13.99 3.33 10.89
CA SER A 189 15.09 2.37 10.96
C SER A 189 14.80 1.26 11.98
N THR A 190 15.43 1.30 13.16
CA THR A 190 15.26 0.31 14.23
C THR A 190 14.44 0.82 15.42
N TYR A 191 14.07 2.10 15.44
CA TYR A 191 13.41 2.73 16.58
C TYR A 191 11.90 2.92 16.34
N PRO A 192 11.06 2.63 17.34
CA PRO A 192 9.64 2.99 17.32
C PRO A 192 9.41 4.45 16.94
N TYR A 193 8.48 4.70 16.02
CA TYR A 193 8.12 6.04 15.60
C TYR A 193 6.63 6.30 15.90
N PRO A 194 6.30 7.07 16.94
CA PRO A 194 4.91 7.32 17.32
C PRO A 194 4.21 8.23 16.31
N ILE A 195 3.09 7.78 15.76
CA ILE A 195 2.23 8.54 14.83
C ILE A 195 0.80 8.62 15.35
N SER A 196 0.03 9.57 14.84
CA SER A 196 -1.41 9.63 15.09
C SER A 196 -2.18 8.80 14.05
N ILE A 197 -3.44 8.47 14.35
CA ILE A 197 -4.27 7.65 13.44
C ILE A 197 -4.60 8.40 12.13
N GLU A 198 -4.63 9.73 12.19
CA GLU A 198 -4.90 10.61 11.04
C GLU A 198 -3.73 10.64 10.04
N GLU A 199 -2.53 10.26 10.47
CA GLU A 199 -1.34 10.13 9.63
C GLU A 199 -1.30 8.78 8.89
N LEU A 200 -2.30 7.91 9.11
CA LEU A 200 -2.45 6.66 8.38
C LEU A 200 -3.43 6.81 7.23
N GLU A 201 -2.99 6.43 6.04
CA GLU A 201 -3.83 6.29 4.87
C GLU A 201 -4.07 4.80 4.58
N ILE A 202 -5.34 4.41 4.54
CA ILE A 202 -5.77 3.02 4.37
C ILE A 202 -6.55 2.92 3.06
N SER A 203 -6.10 2.03 2.17
CA SER A 203 -6.82 1.66 0.96
C SER A 203 -7.26 0.19 1.04
N VAL A 204 -8.44 -0.07 0.50
CA VAL A 204 -9.04 -1.41 0.42
C VAL A 204 -9.01 -1.83 -1.05
N GLU A 205 -8.29 -2.91 -1.37
CA GLU A 205 -8.11 -3.32 -2.78
C GLU A 205 -9.40 -3.87 -3.39
N GLU A 206 -10.21 -4.61 -2.64
CA GLU A 206 -11.46 -5.22 -3.12
C GLU A 206 -12.57 -5.21 -2.06
N ASP A 207 -13.83 -5.07 -2.51
CA ASP A 207 -15.02 -5.36 -1.72
C ASP A 207 -15.19 -4.62 -0.38
N ALA A 208 -14.83 -3.33 -0.33
CA ALA A 208 -15.04 -2.48 0.85
C ALA A 208 -16.49 -2.42 1.38
N LYS A 209 -17.48 -2.87 0.59
CA LYS A 209 -18.89 -2.97 1.00
C LYS A 209 -19.22 -4.26 1.78
N LYS A 210 -18.34 -5.28 1.77
CA LYS A 210 -18.59 -6.59 2.39
C LYS A 210 -18.16 -6.66 3.86
N PHE A 211 -17.35 -5.71 4.34
CA PHE A 211 -16.84 -5.71 5.71
C PHE A 211 -16.55 -4.30 6.19
N HIS A 212 -16.50 -4.11 7.51
CA HIS A 212 -15.94 -2.93 8.15
C HIS A 212 -14.57 -3.27 8.72
N TYR A 213 -13.65 -2.30 8.74
CA TYR A 213 -12.38 -2.41 9.43
C TYR A 213 -12.28 -1.33 10.51
N ARG A 214 -11.48 -1.59 11.54
CA ARG A 214 -11.17 -0.65 12.62
C ARG A 214 -9.71 -0.81 13.00
N ILE A 215 -8.99 0.29 13.07
CA ILE A 215 -7.62 0.31 13.58
C ILE A 215 -7.64 0.86 15.00
N GLU A 216 -6.94 0.18 15.90
CA GLU A 216 -6.83 0.55 17.31
C GLU A 216 -5.37 0.76 17.70
N PRO A 217 -5.01 1.92 18.29
CA PRO A 217 -3.67 2.12 18.83
C PRO A 217 -3.46 1.27 20.10
N ALA A 218 -2.31 0.60 20.21
CA ALA A 218 -1.98 -0.26 21.35
C ALA A 218 -0.70 0.16 22.09
N GLY A 219 0.29 0.70 21.38
CA GLY A 219 1.57 1.16 21.93
C GLY A 219 1.60 2.68 22.06
N ILE A 220 0.79 3.25 22.95
CA ILE A 220 0.65 4.71 23.13
C ILE A 220 1.85 5.24 23.90
N ILE A 221 2.54 6.24 23.33
CA ILE A 221 3.69 6.91 23.97
C ILE A 221 3.32 8.32 24.43
N ASP A 222 2.40 8.97 23.71
CA ASP A 222 1.84 10.28 24.03
C ASP A 222 0.32 10.23 23.80
N THR A 223 -0.42 11.13 24.43
CA THR A 223 -1.88 11.20 24.52
C THR A 223 -2.64 10.75 23.26
N ASN A 224 -2.16 11.12 22.06
CA ASN A 224 -2.75 10.75 20.76
C ASN A 224 -1.77 10.07 19.79
N LYS A 225 -0.58 9.65 20.23
CA LYS A 225 0.43 9.02 19.36
C LYS A 225 0.75 7.61 19.80
N ALA A 226 0.72 6.69 18.85
CA ALA A 226 1.08 5.30 19.05
C ALA A 226 2.03 4.84 17.97
N TYR A 227 2.87 3.86 18.30
CA TYR A 227 3.75 3.21 17.31
C TYR A 227 3.29 1.80 16.97
N LYS A 228 2.37 1.20 17.75
CA LYS A 228 1.77 -0.10 17.49
C LYS A 228 0.27 0.02 17.26
N PHE A 229 -0.21 -0.68 16.25
CA PHE A 229 -1.59 -0.66 15.82
C PHE A 229 -2.12 -2.08 15.62
N ARG A 230 -3.40 -2.25 15.96
CA ARG A 230 -4.15 -3.50 15.80
C ARG A 230 -5.23 -3.28 14.75
N VAL A 231 -5.36 -4.24 13.83
CA VAL A 231 -6.36 -4.21 12.77
C VAL A 231 -7.45 -5.21 13.09
N PHE A 232 -8.67 -4.69 13.20
CA PHE A 232 -9.88 -5.47 13.39
C PHE A 232 -10.72 -5.43 12.13
N ILE A 233 -11.35 -6.56 11.83
CA ILE A 233 -12.27 -6.71 10.71
C ILE A 233 -13.58 -7.29 11.21
N LYS A 234 -14.68 -6.72 10.70
CA LYS A 234 -16.06 -7.17 10.93
C LYS A 234 -16.75 -7.39 9.58
N PRO A 235 -16.82 -8.63 9.09
CA PRO A 235 -17.55 -8.95 7.86
C PRO A 235 -19.05 -8.69 8.03
N LEU A 236 -19.69 -8.11 7.02
CA LEU A 236 -21.14 -7.90 6.97
C LEU A 236 -21.85 -9.11 6.36
N ILE A 237 -21.17 -9.81 5.44
CA ILE A 237 -21.63 -11.04 4.81
C ILE A 237 -20.60 -12.15 4.97
N GLN A 238 -20.99 -13.38 4.61
CA GLN A 238 -20.03 -14.47 4.52
C GLN A 238 -19.03 -14.16 3.42
N LEU A 239 -17.76 -14.07 3.79
CA LEU A 239 -16.69 -13.81 2.84
C LEU A 239 -16.29 -15.12 2.15
N ASP A 240 -16.06 -15.01 0.85
CA ASP A 240 -15.62 -16.06 -0.05
C ASP A 240 -14.21 -15.82 -0.60
N GLN A 241 -13.66 -14.63 -0.33
CA GLN A 241 -12.35 -14.17 -0.78
C GLN A 241 -11.55 -13.59 0.38
N ASN A 242 -10.23 -13.54 0.22
CA ASN A 242 -9.32 -12.93 1.19
C ASN A 242 -9.56 -11.42 1.25
N ILE A 243 -9.33 -10.83 2.42
CA ILE A 243 -9.38 -9.37 2.56
C ILE A 243 -7.96 -8.83 2.52
N SER A 244 -7.71 -7.90 1.60
CA SER A 244 -6.46 -7.14 1.50
C SER A 244 -6.68 -5.70 1.92
N LEU A 245 -5.98 -5.27 2.97
CA LEU A 245 -5.90 -3.89 3.42
C LEU A 245 -4.48 -3.38 3.16
N SER A 246 -4.36 -2.26 2.46
CA SER A 246 -3.08 -1.57 2.28
C SER A 246 -3.01 -0.37 3.23
N VAL A 247 -1.99 -0.33 4.07
CA VAL A 247 -1.78 0.74 5.04
C VAL A 247 -0.48 1.47 4.68
N SER A 248 -0.56 2.79 4.58
CA SER A 248 0.59 3.66 4.32
C SER A 248 0.60 4.82 5.32
N TYR A 249 1.78 5.30 5.65
CA TYR A 249 1.95 6.53 6.42
C TYR A 249 1.92 7.72 5.46
N ASN A 250 1.19 8.78 5.80
CA ASN A 250 1.06 9.97 4.98
C ASN A 250 1.03 11.22 5.88
N SER A 251 2.15 11.93 5.95
CA SER A 251 2.28 13.14 6.77
C SER A 251 3.47 14.00 6.31
N LYS A 252 3.62 15.17 6.93
CA LYS A 252 4.69 16.11 6.63
C LYS A 252 5.92 15.77 7.49
N ILE A 253 7.05 15.50 6.84
CA ILE A 253 8.35 15.18 7.47
C ILE A 253 9.43 16.04 6.83
N PHE A 254 10.34 16.63 7.61
CA PHE A 254 11.40 17.52 7.10
C PHE A 254 10.87 18.58 6.11
N ASP A 255 9.72 19.15 6.46
CA ASP A 255 9.00 20.15 5.66
C ASP A 255 8.46 19.71 4.28
N GLN A 256 8.54 18.43 3.95
CA GLN A 256 7.97 17.85 2.74
C GLN A 256 6.83 16.87 3.05
N GLN A 257 5.87 16.77 2.13
CA GLN A 257 4.87 15.71 2.20
C GLN A 257 5.55 14.37 1.90
N TYR A 258 5.41 13.39 2.79
CA TYR A 258 5.93 12.05 2.58
C TYR A 258 4.82 11.02 2.69
N LYS A 259 4.82 10.07 1.75
CA LYS A 259 3.97 8.90 1.77
C LYS A 259 4.85 7.65 1.73
N SER A 260 4.72 6.80 2.74
CA SER A 260 5.47 5.54 2.80
C SER A 260 4.96 4.54 1.77
N GLN A 261 5.79 3.57 1.42
CA GLN A 261 5.35 2.41 0.66
C GLN A 261 4.19 1.69 1.39
N PRO A 262 3.13 1.27 0.67
CA PRO A 262 1.99 0.63 1.29
C PRO A 262 2.37 -0.78 1.77
N SER A 263 2.05 -1.05 3.04
CA SER A 263 2.16 -2.37 3.64
C SER A 263 0.83 -3.12 3.54
N LYS A 264 0.86 -4.32 2.96
CA LYS A 264 -0.31 -5.16 2.78
C LYS A 264 -0.58 -6.04 4.00
N ILE A 265 -1.83 -6.04 4.45
CA ILE A 265 -2.38 -6.93 5.47
C ILE A 265 -3.45 -7.78 4.79
N GLU A 266 -3.05 -8.98 4.40
CA GLU A 266 -3.92 -9.94 3.72
C GLU A 266 -4.36 -11.03 4.70
N THR A 267 -5.65 -11.04 5.05
CA THR A 267 -6.23 -12.10 5.88
C THR A 267 -6.98 -13.11 5.02
N GLY A 268 -6.63 -14.37 5.16
CA GLY A 268 -7.41 -15.47 4.61
C GLY A 268 -8.77 -15.59 5.29
N VAL A 269 -9.79 -15.94 4.52
CA VAL A 269 -11.10 -16.30 5.06
C VAL A 269 -11.23 -17.81 5.08
N ASN A 270 -11.33 -18.39 6.28
CA ASN A 270 -11.56 -19.84 6.39
C ASN A 270 -13.05 -20.14 6.16
N SER A 271 -13.41 -20.37 4.89
CA SER A 271 -14.77 -20.64 4.43
C SER A 271 -15.34 -22.01 4.85
N ASN A 272 -14.52 -22.87 5.48
CA ASN A 272 -14.98 -24.17 6.02
C ASN A 272 -16.07 -24.02 7.11
N GLN A 273 -16.38 -22.79 7.52
CA GLN A 273 -17.45 -22.46 8.44
C GLN A 273 -18.63 -21.82 7.70
N LEU A 274 -19.25 -22.56 6.78
CA LEU A 274 -20.56 -22.21 6.24
C LEU A 274 -21.60 -22.18 7.36
N TYR A 275 -22.22 -21.01 7.58
CA TYR A 275 -23.32 -20.83 8.52
C TYR A 275 -24.65 -20.72 7.78
N ILE A 276 -25.64 -21.52 8.17
CA ILE A 276 -27.03 -21.47 7.68
C ILE A 276 -27.89 -21.10 8.88
N LEU A 277 -28.61 -19.98 8.80
CA LEU A 277 -29.46 -19.44 9.89
C LEU A 277 -28.71 -19.36 11.24
N GLY A 278 -27.44 -18.93 11.22
CA GLY A 278 -26.60 -18.73 12.41
C GLY A 278 -25.96 -19.99 13.02
N LEU A 279 -26.31 -21.19 12.50
CA LEU A 279 -25.72 -22.49 12.87
C LEU A 279 -24.75 -22.98 11.79
N ARG A 280 -23.68 -23.67 12.20
CA ARG A 280 -22.75 -24.31 11.23
C ARG A 280 -23.47 -25.40 10.44
N TYR A 281 -23.15 -25.53 9.16
CA TYR A 281 -23.84 -26.44 8.23
C TYR A 281 -23.93 -27.89 8.73
N TYR A 282 -22.91 -28.40 9.45
CA TYR A 282 -22.92 -29.77 9.96
C TYR A 282 -23.96 -30.01 11.06
N TYR A 283 -24.44 -28.97 11.77
CA TYR A 283 -25.57 -29.09 12.69
C TYR A 283 -26.91 -29.26 11.97
N TRP A 284 -27.00 -28.86 10.69
CA TRP A 284 -28.21 -29.07 9.90
C TRP A 284 -28.41 -30.52 9.48
N ILE A 285 -27.33 -31.31 9.36
CA ILE A 285 -27.40 -32.73 8.99
C ILE A 285 -28.32 -33.52 9.93
N PRO A 286 -28.14 -33.53 11.28
CA PRO A 286 -29.04 -34.25 12.17
C PRO A 286 -30.44 -33.63 12.24
N ILE A 287 -30.58 -32.30 12.12
CA ILE A 287 -31.89 -31.62 12.11
C ILE A 287 -32.72 -32.10 10.92
N ILE A 288 -32.11 -32.16 9.73
CA ILE A 288 -32.76 -32.65 8.50
C ILE A 288 -33.16 -34.12 8.65
N ILE A 289 -32.29 -34.97 9.24
CA ILE A 289 -32.61 -36.39 9.50
C ILE A 289 -33.80 -36.54 10.45
N ILE A 290 -33.88 -35.72 11.50
CA ILE A 290 -35.00 -35.71 12.44
C ILE A 290 -36.28 -35.28 11.74
N ILE A 291 -36.23 -34.21 10.94
CA ILE A 291 -37.38 -33.72 10.16
C ILE A 291 -37.88 -34.80 9.20
N ILE A 292 -37.00 -35.44 8.44
CA ILE A 292 -37.36 -36.53 7.51
C ILE A 292 -37.99 -37.70 8.28
N SER A 293 -37.41 -38.08 9.41
CA SER A 293 -37.92 -39.17 10.25
C SER A 293 -39.32 -38.85 10.80
N LEU A 294 -39.55 -37.59 11.17
CA LEU A 294 -40.84 -37.11 11.68
C LEU A 294 -41.89 -37.06 10.56
N ILE A 295 -41.52 -36.58 9.37
CA ILE A 295 -42.37 -36.64 8.18
C ILE A 295 -42.74 -38.09 7.85
N PHE A 296 -41.77 -39.01 7.86
CA PHE A 296 -42.02 -40.43 7.61
C PHE A 296 -42.97 -41.03 8.66
N ALA A 297 -42.78 -40.70 9.94
CA ALA A 297 -43.66 -41.12 11.02
C ALA A 297 -45.09 -40.58 10.84
N VAL A 298 -45.26 -39.32 10.44
CA VAL A 298 -46.57 -38.70 10.17
C VAL A 298 -47.24 -39.35 8.95
N ILE A 299 -46.52 -39.54 7.83
CA ILE A 299 -47.05 -40.21 6.64
C ILE A 299 -47.52 -41.62 6.99
N ASN A 300 -46.72 -42.38 7.74
CA ASN A 300 -47.09 -43.73 8.13
C ASN A 300 -48.22 -43.76 9.17
N TYR A 301 -48.31 -42.75 10.04
CA TYR A 301 -49.44 -42.57 10.92
C TYR A 301 -50.73 -42.33 10.14
N LEU A 302 -50.70 -41.48 9.11
CA LEU A 302 -51.85 -41.21 8.24
C LEU A 302 -52.23 -42.43 7.38
N ARG A 303 -51.25 -43.27 7.01
CA ARG A 303 -51.46 -44.54 6.30
C ARG A 303 -51.91 -45.70 7.20
N LYS A 304 -52.20 -45.46 8.49
CA LYS A 304 -52.67 -46.51 9.39
C LYS A 304 -54.04 -47.02 8.94
N GLU A 305 -54.07 -48.26 8.49
CA GLU A 305 -55.32 -49.00 8.32
C GLU A 305 -55.72 -49.66 9.64
N ARG A 306 -57.03 -49.78 9.86
CA ARG A 306 -57.54 -50.59 10.97
C ARG A 306 -57.41 -52.04 10.55
N ILE A 307 -56.53 -52.78 11.22
CA ILE A 307 -56.36 -54.21 11.00
C ILE A 307 -57.45 -54.91 11.83
N TYR A 308 -58.40 -55.55 11.15
CA TYR A 308 -59.50 -56.31 11.75
C TYR A 308 -59.83 -57.50 10.84
N GLY A 309 -60.37 -58.57 11.41
CA GLY A 309 -60.75 -59.79 10.68
C GLY A 309 -60.36 -61.07 11.41
N TYR A 310 -60.85 -62.20 10.90
CA TYR A 310 -60.58 -63.53 11.45
C TYR A 310 -60.04 -64.45 10.36
N LEU A 311 -59.08 -65.29 10.70
CA LEU A 311 -58.73 -66.47 9.91
C LEU A 311 -59.45 -67.67 10.52
N THR A 312 -60.24 -68.39 9.74
CA THR A 312 -60.99 -69.56 10.21
C THR A 312 -60.57 -70.83 9.48
N ASP A 313 -60.69 -71.97 10.16
CA ASP A 313 -60.54 -73.30 9.55
C ASP A 313 -61.78 -73.66 8.71
N VAL A 314 -61.72 -74.77 7.97
CA VAL A 314 -62.80 -75.31 7.14
C VAL A 314 -64.08 -75.58 7.95
N ASP A 315 -63.95 -75.85 9.25
CA ASP A 315 -65.05 -76.05 10.19
C ASP A 315 -65.57 -74.75 10.84
N GLY A 316 -65.05 -73.58 10.45
CA GLY A 316 -65.47 -72.27 10.96
C GLY A 316 -64.84 -71.87 12.31
N ASN A 317 -63.93 -72.67 12.85
CA ASN A 317 -63.19 -72.34 14.08
C ASN A 317 -62.17 -71.22 13.84
N ILE A 318 -62.09 -70.24 14.73
CA ILE A 318 -61.14 -69.11 14.61
C ILE A 318 -59.71 -69.56 14.94
N ILE A 319 -58.82 -69.44 13.97
CA ILE A 319 -57.38 -69.74 14.08
C ILE A 319 -56.59 -68.48 14.48
N VAL A 320 -56.97 -67.32 13.95
CA VAL A 320 -56.33 -66.02 14.25
C VAL A 320 -57.41 -64.94 14.32
N ASP A 321 -57.40 -64.15 15.40
CA ASP A 321 -58.15 -62.89 15.50
C ASP A 321 -57.18 -61.72 15.34
N PHE A 322 -57.30 -61.00 14.21
CA PHE A 322 -56.41 -59.88 13.89
C PHE A 322 -56.69 -58.61 14.71
N SER A 323 -57.83 -58.55 15.39
CA SER A 323 -58.28 -57.39 16.18
C SER A 323 -57.52 -57.25 17.50
N ASN A 324 -57.00 -58.37 18.03
CA ASN A 324 -56.37 -58.44 19.36
C ASN A 324 -54.85 -58.62 19.32
N ILE A 325 -54.21 -58.45 18.16
CA ILE A 325 -52.77 -58.67 18.00
C ILE A 325 -51.97 -57.50 18.62
N LYS A 326 -51.12 -57.83 19.61
CA LYS A 326 -50.15 -56.89 20.19
C LYS A 326 -48.93 -56.74 19.28
N ARG A 327 -48.96 -55.74 18.40
CA ARG A 327 -47.82 -55.37 17.53
C ARG A 327 -46.83 -54.47 18.26
N ASN A 328 -45.53 -54.66 18.00
CA ASN A 328 -44.48 -53.73 18.46
C ASN A 328 -44.69 -52.33 17.83
N ILE A 329 -44.42 -51.28 18.62
CA ILE A 329 -44.59 -49.87 18.25
C ILE A 329 -43.76 -49.53 17.01
N ILE A 330 -42.55 -50.06 16.89
CA ILE A 330 -41.65 -49.84 15.75
C ILE A 330 -42.23 -50.45 14.47
N ASN A 331 -42.64 -51.72 14.51
CA ASN A 331 -43.22 -52.40 13.34
C ASN A 331 -44.55 -51.77 12.92
N LYS A 332 -45.34 -51.28 13.88
CA LYS A 332 -46.58 -50.53 13.63
C LYS A 332 -46.32 -49.19 12.92
N LEU A 333 -45.15 -48.59 13.12
CA LEU A 333 -44.77 -47.31 12.51
C LEU A 333 -44.11 -47.50 11.13
N ILE A 334 -43.24 -48.50 10.95
CA ILE A 334 -42.52 -48.73 9.69
C ILE A 334 -43.41 -49.43 8.66
N PHE A 335 -44.21 -50.40 9.09
CA PHE A 335 -45.09 -51.20 8.23
C PHE A 335 -46.53 -51.13 8.73
N PRO A 336 -47.23 -49.99 8.61
CA PRO A 336 -48.56 -49.80 9.21
C PRO A 336 -49.58 -50.87 8.76
N LYS A 337 -49.47 -51.34 7.51
CA LYS A 337 -50.36 -52.30 6.85
C LYS A 337 -49.98 -53.78 7.02
N ARG A 338 -48.85 -54.12 7.65
CA ARG A 338 -48.34 -55.50 7.66
C ARG A 338 -48.38 -56.14 9.04
N VAL A 339 -48.83 -57.39 9.11
CA VAL A 339 -48.73 -58.24 10.31
C VAL A 339 -47.81 -59.41 9.98
N GLU A 340 -46.63 -59.42 10.58
CA GLU A 340 -45.68 -60.53 10.43
C GLU A 340 -46.21 -61.80 11.09
N PHE A 341 -45.99 -62.94 10.43
CA PHE A 341 -46.42 -64.25 10.95
C PHE A 341 -45.75 -64.59 12.28
N ASN A 342 -44.54 -64.06 12.53
CA ASN A 342 -43.80 -64.26 13.78
C ASN A 342 -44.51 -63.68 15.01
N VAL A 343 -45.50 -62.79 14.83
CA VAL A 343 -46.32 -62.25 15.92
C VAL A 343 -47.57 -63.12 16.18
N LEU A 344 -47.83 -64.10 15.31
CA LEU A 344 -48.99 -65.00 15.34
C LEU A 344 -48.57 -66.37 15.87
N ASN A 345 -48.62 -66.56 17.18
CA ASN A 345 -48.23 -67.82 17.84
C ASN A 345 -49.08 -69.04 17.41
N SER A 346 -50.23 -68.83 16.75
CA SER A 346 -51.13 -69.89 16.29
C SER A 346 -50.80 -70.41 14.89
N LEU A 347 -49.81 -69.84 14.19
CA LEU A 347 -49.41 -70.28 12.85
C LEU A 347 -48.03 -70.94 12.88
N PRO A 348 -47.82 -72.07 12.18
CA PRO A 348 -46.55 -72.79 12.17
C PRO A 348 -45.49 -72.18 11.22
N TYR A 349 -45.71 -70.95 10.72
CA TYR A 349 -44.84 -70.31 9.73
C TYR A 349 -43.82 -69.38 10.38
N ASN A 350 -42.54 -69.66 10.15
CA ASN A 350 -41.45 -68.75 10.49
C ASN A 350 -41.03 -67.97 9.24
N GLY A 351 -41.69 -66.83 9.01
CA GLY A 351 -41.40 -65.92 7.89
C GLY A 351 -42.61 -65.65 6.99
N GLY A 352 -42.84 -64.37 6.69
CA GLY A 352 -43.97 -63.89 5.89
C GLY A 352 -44.79 -62.82 6.63
N TYR A 353 -45.72 -62.17 5.92
CA TYR A 353 -46.62 -61.18 6.49
C TYR A 353 -47.98 -61.19 5.81
N PHE A 354 -49.02 -60.85 6.56
CA PHE A 354 -50.30 -60.43 6.00
C PHE A 354 -50.22 -58.94 5.70
N GLU A 355 -50.46 -58.56 4.44
CA GLU A 355 -50.62 -57.16 4.05
C GLU A 355 -52.10 -56.84 3.93
N PHE A 356 -52.55 -55.90 4.75
CA PHE A 356 -53.90 -55.40 4.73
C PHE A 356 -53.93 -54.25 3.73
N SER A 357 -54.93 -54.27 2.86
CA SER A 357 -55.24 -53.17 1.96
C SER A 357 -56.73 -52.89 2.09
N ASN A 358 -57.08 -51.65 2.42
CA ASN A 358 -58.43 -51.15 2.25
C ASN A 358 -58.65 -50.63 0.83
#